data_AF-A0A6G2VUU8-F1
#
_entry.id   AF-A0A6G2VUU8-F1
#
_cell.length_a   1.000
_cell.length_b   1.000
_cell.length_c   1.000
_cell.angle_alpha   90.00
_cell.angle_beta   90.00
_cell.angle_gamma   90.00
#
_symmetry.space_group_name_H-M   'P 1'
#
loop_
_entity.id
_entity.type
_entity.pdbx_description
1 polymer ?
#
loop_
_entity_poly.entity_id
_entity_poly.type
_entity_poly.pdbx_seq_one_letter_code
_entity_poly.pdbx_strand_id
1 'polypeptide(L)'
;AYTELLVRTCHKRGAHAIGGMAAQVPDKDPAAHEAALAKVRLDKEREAEDGFDGSWVAHPALVPVCREVFDDVLGERPHQLDRTRDDVEVTAADLLSVRRISGPPTMEGVRTNVAVALRYFAAWLRGQGAVALYGLMEDAATAEIARVQIWQWLRHRVIDRETVLGLLDDEAAALGAAYPWADVQAARTLFERTALAAELPLFFTPDAYARHLVRRTEARA
;
A
#
# COMPACT_ATOMS: atom_id res chain seq x y z
N ALA A 1 -10.27 2.10 16.78
CA ALA A 1 -8.99 2.30 17.50
C ALA A 1 -8.07 3.33 16.82
N TYR A 2 -7.28 2.98 15.80
CA TYR A 2 -6.32 3.93 15.19
C TYR A 2 -7.00 5.17 14.59
N THR A 3 -7.98 4.99 13.69
CA THR A 3 -8.69 6.07 13.01
C THR A 3 -9.40 6.99 14.00
N GLU A 4 -10.14 6.40 14.94
CA GLU A 4 -10.86 7.15 15.98
C GLU A 4 -9.93 7.96 16.87
N LEU A 5 -8.80 7.36 17.31
CA LEU A 5 -7.82 8.08 18.12
C LEU A 5 -7.20 9.23 17.32
N LEU A 6 -6.91 9.04 16.03
CA LEU A 6 -6.37 10.08 15.16
C LEU A 6 -7.35 11.26 15.06
N VAL A 7 -8.61 11.02 14.68
CA VAL A 7 -9.64 12.06 14.55
C VAL A 7 -9.79 12.84 15.85
N ARG A 8 -10.04 12.14 16.97
CA ARG A 8 -10.16 12.76 18.31
C ARG A 8 -8.96 13.65 18.63
N THR A 9 -7.76 13.12 18.40
CA THR A 9 -6.49 13.76 18.77
C THR A 9 -6.24 15.04 17.96
N CYS A 10 -6.61 15.04 16.69
CA CYS A 10 -6.53 16.21 15.81
C CYS A 10 -7.57 17.27 16.21
N HIS A 11 -8.84 16.88 16.31
CA HIS A 11 -9.95 17.82 16.54
C HIS A 11 -9.88 18.49 17.92
N LYS A 12 -9.47 17.75 18.96
CA LYS A 12 -9.21 18.31 20.29
C LYS A 12 -8.17 19.44 20.28
N ARG A 13 -7.35 19.54 19.24
CA ARG A 13 -6.32 20.58 19.06
C ARG A 13 -6.64 21.56 17.92
N GLY A 14 -7.84 21.51 17.35
CA GLY A 14 -8.21 22.34 16.21
C GLY A 14 -7.41 22.06 14.94
N ALA A 15 -6.88 20.83 14.80
CA ALA A 15 -6.16 20.38 13.61
C ALA A 15 -7.02 19.42 12.79
N HIS A 16 -6.83 19.41 11.47
CA HIS A 16 -7.57 18.53 10.58
C HIS A 16 -7.07 17.07 10.66
N ALA A 17 -8.00 16.13 10.62
CA ALA A 17 -7.77 14.70 10.42
C ALA A 17 -8.05 14.33 8.95
N ILE A 18 -7.08 13.70 8.28
CA ILE A 18 -7.20 13.31 6.87
C ILE A 18 -7.25 11.78 6.75
N GLY A 19 -8.23 11.28 6.00
CA GLY A 19 -8.49 9.88 5.73
C GLY A 19 -7.45 9.23 4.81
N GLY A 20 -7.64 7.95 4.52
CA GLY A 20 -6.69 7.14 3.77
C GLY A 20 -6.72 7.38 2.26
N MET A 21 -5.84 6.66 1.55
CA MET A 21 -5.76 6.66 0.10
C MET A 21 -6.81 5.73 -0.53
N ALA A 22 -7.57 6.22 -1.51
CA ALA A 22 -8.23 5.37 -2.51
C ALA A 22 -7.34 5.23 -3.75
N ALA A 23 -6.77 4.04 -3.94
CA ALA A 23 -5.76 3.78 -4.96
C ALA A 23 -6.33 3.25 -6.28
N GLN A 24 -7.65 3.08 -6.40
CA GLN A 24 -8.29 2.45 -7.56
C GLN A 24 -7.98 3.21 -8.85
N VAL A 25 -7.55 2.48 -9.88
CA VAL A 25 -7.38 2.98 -11.23
C VAL A 25 -8.62 2.61 -12.04
N PRO A 26 -9.33 3.56 -12.65
CA PRO A 26 -10.49 3.28 -13.50
C PRO A 26 -10.19 2.25 -14.59
N ASP A 27 -11.01 1.20 -14.65
CA ASP A 27 -10.98 0.22 -15.73
C ASP A 27 -11.80 0.70 -16.94
N LYS A 28 -11.54 0.14 -18.12
CA LYS A 28 -12.33 0.35 -19.34
C LYS A 28 -13.62 -0.49 -19.34
N ASP A 29 -13.65 -1.61 -18.63
CA ASP A 29 -14.84 -2.40 -18.41
C ASP A 29 -15.80 -1.65 -17.47
N PRO A 30 -17.01 -1.26 -17.93
CA PRO A 30 -17.97 -0.55 -17.11
C PRO A 30 -18.35 -1.30 -15.82
N ALA A 31 -18.46 -2.64 -15.87
CA ALA A 31 -18.86 -3.41 -14.70
C ALA A 31 -17.77 -3.42 -13.62
N ALA A 32 -16.51 -3.64 -14.02
CA ALA A 32 -15.37 -3.56 -13.13
C ALA A 32 -15.17 -2.13 -12.58
N HIS A 33 -15.39 -1.12 -13.41
CA HIS A 33 -15.31 0.28 -13.03
C HIS A 33 -16.32 0.63 -11.93
N GLU A 34 -17.60 0.31 -12.14
CA GLU A 34 -18.66 0.56 -11.16
C GLU A 34 -18.41 -0.17 -9.84
N ALA A 35 -17.96 -1.43 -9.89
CA ALA A 35 -17.60 -2.18 -8.69
C ALA A 35 -16.45 -1.53 -7.91
N ALA A 36 -15.43 -1.01 -8.61
CA ALA A 36 -14.33 -0.30 -7.99
C ALA A 36 -14.80 1.03 -7.35
N LEU A 37 -15.64 1.80 -8.04
CA LEU A 37 -16.21 3.04 -7.51
C LEU A 37 -17.10 2.80 -6.29
N ALA A 38 -17.92 1.75 -6.30
CA ALA A 38 -18.76 1.39 -5.16
C ALA A 38 -17.92 1.07 -3.91
N LYS A 39 -16.79 0.37 -4.09
CA LYS A 39 -15.84 0.12 -2.99
C LYS A 39 -15.23 1.41 -2.46
N VAL A 40 -14.80 2.31 -3.35
CA VAL A 40 -14.27 3.63 -2.96
C VAL A 40 -15.31 4.41 -2.18
N ARG A 41 -16.56 4.47 -2.67
CA ARG A 41 -17.67 5.17 -2.01
C ARG A 41 -17.87 4.68 -0.59
N LEU A 42 -18.02 3.36 -0.38
CA LEU A 42 -18.19 2.76 0.95
C LEU A 42 -17.02 3.09 1.90
N ASP A 43 -15.78 3.02 1.41
CA ASP A 43 -14.61 3.35 2.23
C ASP A 43 -14.58 4.83 2.61
N LYS A 44 -15.02 5.73 1.72
CA LYS A 44 -15.07 7.18 1.96
C LYS A 44 -16.25 7.60 2.83
N GLU A 45 -17.38 6.90 2.73
CA GLU A 45 -18.55 7.11 3.60
C GLU A 45 -18.14 6.82 5.04
N ARG A 46 -17.47 5.68 5.28
CA ARG A 46 -16.91 5.35 6.59
C ARG A 46 -15.93 6.42 7.10
N GLU A 47 -15.03 6.94 6.26
CA GLU A 47 -14.10 8.01 6.67
C GLU A 47 -14.84 9.30 7.05
N ALA A 48 -15.76 9.76 6.21
CA ALA A 48 -16.55 10.95 6.50
C ALA A 48 -17.39 10.77 7.78
N GLU A 49 -18.05 9.61 7.93
CA GLU A 49 -18.81 9.23 9.12
C GLU A 49 -17.96 9.04 10.37
N ASP A 50 -16.68 8.68 10.25
CA ASP A 50 -15.76 8.59 11.40
C ASP A 50 -15.30 9.96 11.89
N GLY A 51 -15.49 11.01 11.08
CA GLY A 51 -15.14 12.39 11.42
C GLY A 51 -13.88 12.90 10.73
N PHE A 52 -13.38 12.27 9.68
CA PHE A 52 -12.28 12.84 8.90
C PHE A 52 -12.74 14.10 8.15
N ASP A 53 -11.86 15.10 8.02
CA ASP A 53 -12.17 16.37 7.34
C ASP A 53 -11.94 16.33 5.83
N GLY A 54 -11.20 15.33 5.37
CA GLY A 54 -10.87 15.14 3.97
C GLY A 54 -10.23 13.78 3.75
N SER A 55 -9.87 13.48 2.50
CA SER A 55 -9.44 12.15 2.08
C SER A 55 -8.50 12.24 0.86
N TRP A 56 -7.78 11.15 0.57
CA TRP A 56 -6.85 11.05 -0.55
C TRP A 56 -7.36 10.13 -1.65
N VAL A 57 -7.08 10.50 -2.89
CA VAL A 57 -7.32 9.70 -4.09
C VAL A 57 -6.07 9.68 -4.98
N ALA A 58 -5.78 8.52 -5.59
CA ALA A 58 -4.61 8.35 -6.45
C ALA A 58 -4.88 8.72 -7.92
N HIS A 59 -6.15 8.86 -8.30
CA HIS A 59 -6.56 9.13 -9.67
C HIS A 59 -7.63 10.23 -9.75
N PRO A 60 -7.51 11.21 -10.68
CA PRO A 60 -8.47 12.32 -10.79
C PRO A 60 -9.92 11.91 -10.97
N ALA A 61 -10.18 10.78 -11.63
CA ALA A 61 -11.53 10.25 -11.82
C ALA A 61 -12.25 9.86 -10.52
N LEU A 62 -11.51 9.66 -9.41
CA LEU A 62 -12.11 9.37 -8.11
C LEU A 62 -12.51 10.64 -7.34
N VAL A 63 -12.08 11.82 -7.79
CA VAL A 63 -12.36 13.10 -7.11
C VAL A 63 -13.87 13.36 -6.98
N PRO A 64 -14.71 13.18 -8.04
CA PRO A 64 -16.14 13.42 -7.93
C PRO A 64 -16.81 12.53 -6.88
N VAL A 65 -16.49 11.22 -6.87
CA VAL A 65 -17.07 10.26 -5.91
C VAL A 65 -16.65 10.60 -4.48
N CYS A 66 -15.37 10.90 -4.25
CA CYS A 66 -14.91 11.28 -2.92
C CYS A 66 -15.52 12.61 -2.46
N ARG A 67 -15.70 13.58 -3.38
CA ARG A 67 -16.33 14.86 -3.06
C ARG A 67 -17.79 14.67 -2.66
N GLU A 68 -18.58 13.97 -3.46
CA GLU A 68 -20.00 13.71 -3.20
C GLU A 68 -20.22 13.13 -1.79
N VAL A 69 -19.44 12.11 -1.44
CA VAL A 69 -19.52 11.45 -0.13
C VAL A 69 -19.21 12.40 1.04
N PHE A 70 -18.20 13.28 0.88
CA PHE A 70 -17.87 14.24 1.93
C PHE A 70 -18.90 15.39 1.97
N ASP A 71 -19.39 15.85 0.84
CA ASP A 71 -20.43 16.89 0.76
C ASP A 71 -21.72 16.43 1.47
N ASP A 72 -22.09 15.15 1.34
CA ASP A 72 -23.27 14.57 2.02
C ASP A 72 -23.18 14.63 3.55
N VAL A 73 -21.97 14.48 4.12
CA VAL A 73 -21.73 14.53 5.58
C VAL A 73 -21.46 15.95 6.08
N LEU A 74 -20.74 16.75 5.28
CA LEU A 74 -20.32 18.09 5.64
C LEU A 74 -21.45 19.12 5.50
N GLY A 75 -22.29 18.98 4.47
CA GLY A 75 -23.23 20.02 4.06
C GLY A 75 -22.48 21.30 3.68
N GLU A 76 -22.82 22.42 4.31
CA GLU A 76 -22.11 23.70 4.07
C GLU A 76 -20.82 23.86 4.90
N ARG A 77 -20.50 22.90 5.77
CA ARG A 77 -19.31 23.01 6.63
C ARG A 77 -18.04 22.73 5.83
N PRO A 78 -16.95 23.50 6.03
CA PRO A 78 -15.69 23.25 5.34
C PRO A 78 -14.92 22.04 5.89
N HIS A 79 -15.27 21.55 7.08
CA HIS A 79 -14.58 20.49 7.83
C HIS A 79 -15.44 20.02 9.03
N GLN A 80 -14.98 19.02 9.80
CA GLN A 80 -15.63 18.42 10.97
C GLN A 80 -14.89 18.68 12.31
N LEU A 81 -14.07 19.74 12.41
CA LEU A 81 -13.30 20.06 13.63
C LEU A 81 -14.15 20.20 14.91
N ASP A 82 -15.44 20.51 14.79
CA ASP A 82 -16.41 20.56 15.90
C ASP A 82 -16.72 19.18 16.50
N ARG A 83 -16.42 18.11 15.76
CA ARG A 83 -16.61 16.72 16.19
C ARG A 83 -15.40 16.24 16.99
N THR A 84 -15.28 16.68 18.24
CA THR A 84 -14.12 16.41 19.10
C THR A 84 -13.95 14.95 19.52
N ARG A 85 -15.00 14.11 19.37
CA ARG A 85 -15.00 12.67 19.73
C ARG A 85 -14.53 12.44 21.19
N ASP A 86 -15.04 13.23 22.13
CA ASP A 86 -14.65 13.13 23.55
C ASP A 86 -15.04 11.78 24.18
N ASP A 87 -15.99 11.08 23.58
CA ASP A 87 -16.44 9.71 23.88
C ASP A 87 -15.40 8.62 23.55
N VAL A 88 -14.42 8.91 22.68
CA VAL A 88 -13.44 7.91 22.23
C VAL A 88 -12.34 7.73 23.27
N GLU A 89 -12.26 6.52 23.82
CA GLU A 89 -11.18 6.06 24.69
C GLU A 89 -10.44 4.90 24.02
N VAL A 90 -9.18 5.11 23.66
CA VAL A 90 -8.33 4.11 23.01
C VAL A 90 -7.09 3.87 23.85
N THR A 91 -6.83 2.60 24.19
CA THR A 91 -5.65 2.20 24.93
C THR A 91 -4.53 1.74 24.00
N ALA A 92 -3.30 1.65 24.53
CA ALA A 92 -2.19 1.04 23.79
C ALA A 92 -2.47 -0.42 23.41
N ALA A 93 -3.22 -1.16 24.24
CA ALA A 93 -3.59 -2.55 23.93
C ALA A 93 -4.53 -2.64 22.72
N ASP A 94 -5.44 -1.68 22.55
CA ASP A 94 -6.35 -1.63 21.39
C ASP A 94 -5.58 -1.42 20.09
N LEU A 95 -4.57 -0.53 20.10
CA LEU A 95 -3.70 -0.27 18.95
C LEU A 95 -2.81 -1.48 18.60
N LEU A 96 -2.45 -2.31 19.59
CA LEU A 96 -1.58 -3.48 19.42
C LEU A 96 -2.35 -4.79 19.26
N SER A 97 -3.68 -4.75 19.11
CA SER A 97 -4.54 -5.93 19.08
C SER A 97 -4.53 -6.67 17.72
N VAL A 98 -3.35 -6.90 17.15
CA VAL A 98 -3.14 -7.52 15.82
C VAL A 98 -3.84 -8.88 15.68
N ARG A 99 -3.89 -9.68 16.76
CA ARG A 99 -4.51 -11.00 16.76
C ARG A 99 -6.01 -11.00 16.48
N ARG A 100 -6.70 -9.87 16.69
CA ARG A 100 -8.14 -9.76 16.43
C ARG A 100 -8.46 -9.55 14.94
N ILE A 101 -7.47 -9.16 14.15
CA ILE A 101 -7.65 -8.74 12.75
C ILE A 101 -6.79 -9.55 11.77
N SER A 102 -5.93 -10.44 12.26
CA SER A 102 -5.03 -11.25 11.43
C SER A 102 -5.48 -12.70 11.34
N GLY A 103 -5.43 -13.25 10.12
CA GLY A 103 -5.53 -14.67 9.83
C GLY A 103 -4.21 -15.21 9.28
N PRO A 104 -4.06 -16.54 9.15
CA PRO A 104 -2.93 -17.11 8.43
C PRO A 104 -2.94 -16.64 6.96
N PRO A 105 -1.77 -16.49 6.32
CA PRO A 105 -1.72 -16.13 4.92
C PRO A 105 -2.38 -17.22 4.06
N THR A 106 -3.12 -16.78 3.05
CA THR A 106 -3.55 -17.69 1.97
C THR A 106 -2.43 -17.82 0.94
N MET A 107 -2.38 -18.94 0.22
CA MET A 107 -1.39 -19.12 -0.84
C MET A 107 -1.50 -18.06 -1.94
N GLU A 108 -2.72 -17.62 -2.24
CA GLU A 108 -2.97 -16.50 -3.14
C GLU A 108 -2.41 -15.19 -2.59
N GLY A 109 -2.59 -14.90 -1.29
CA GLY A 109 -2.02 -13.72 -0.66
C GLY A 109 -0.48 -13.69 -0.69
N VAL A 110 0.16 -14.84 -0.50
CA VAL A 110 1.62 -14.96 -0.64
C VAL A 110 2.04 -14.70 -2.08
N ARG A 111 1.39 -15.33 -3.06
CA ARG A 111 1.68 -15.12 -4.49
C ARG A 111 1.51 -13.64 -4.86
N THR A 112 0.43 -13.00 -4.44
CA THR A 112 0.17 -11.59 -4.68
C THR A 112 1.26 -10.70 -4.10
N ASN A 113 1.72 -10.95 -2.88
CA ASN A 113 2.80 -10.17 -2.28
C ASN A 113 4.12 -10.33 -3.05
N VAL A 114 4.47 -11.55 -3.48
CA VAL A 114 5.66 -11.79 -4.33
C VAL A 114 5.52 -11.03 -5.64
N ALA A 115 4.36 -11.18 -6.29
CA ALA A 115 4.04 -10.60 -7.59
C ALA A 115 4.11 -9.07 -7.59
N VAL A 116 3.48 -8.42 -6.58
CA VAL A 116 3.45 -6.97 -6.41
C VAL A 116 4.82 -6.41 -6.08
N ALA A 117 5.53 -7.00 -5.11
CA ALA A 117 6.88 -6.55 -4.75
C ALA A 117 7.83 -6.60 -5.94
N LEU A 118 7.83 -7.72 -6.69
CA LEU A 118 8.73 -7.91 -7.83
C LEU A 118 8.43 -6.94 -8.98
N ARG A 119 7.15 -6.77 -9.35
CA ARG A 119 6.72 -5.84 -10.41
C ARG A 119 6.99 -4.39 -10.03
N TYR A 120 6.72 -4.02 -8.77
CA TYR A 120 7.01 -2.68 -8.27
C TYR A 120 8.53 -2.41 -8.27
N PHE A 121 9.36 -3.36 -7.81
CA PHE A 121 10.82 -3.21 -7.87
C PHE A 121 11.32 -3.03 -9.30
N ALA A 122 10.83 -3.82 -10.26
CA ALA A 122 11.23 -3.65 -11.66
C ALA A 122 10.91 -2.25 -12.21
N ALA A 123 9.75 -1.69 -11.88
CA ALA A 123 9.37 -0.33 -12.25
C ALA A 123 10.17 0.74 -11.48
N TRP A 124 10.41 0.54 -10.19
CA TRP A 124 11.18 1.47 -9.36
C TRP A 124 12.63 1.59 -9.84
N LEU A 125 13.26 0.47 -10.20
CA LEU A 125 14.65 0.41 -10.67
C LEU A 125 14.88 1.14 -12.00
N ARG A 126 13.81 1.45 -12.75
CA ARG A 126 13.85 2.30 -13.95
C ARG A 126 13.37 3.74 -13.71
N GLY A 127 13.20 4.12 -12.45
CA GLY A 127 12.79 5.47 -12.05
C GLY A 127 11.28 5.72 -12.03
N GLN A 128 10.44 4.68 -11.99
CA GLN A 128 8.99 4.82 -11.86
C GLN A 128 8.53 4.43 -10.45
N GLY A 129 8.18 5.44 -9.64
CA GLY A 129 7.73 5.24 -8.25
C GLY A 129 6.21 5.14 -8.06
N ALA A 130 5.42 5.45 -9.09
CA ALA A 130 3.96 5.28 -9.10
C ALA A 130 3.60 4.31 -10.23
N VAL A 131 2.96 3.20 -9.89
CA VAL A 131 2.83 2.05 -10.80
C VAL A 131 1.42 1.48 -10.71
N ALA A 132 0.73 1.40 -11.85
CA ALA A 132 -0.56 0.72 -11.91
C ALA A 132 -0.35 -0.80 -11.91
N LEU A 133 -0.72 -1.49 -10.83
CA LEU A 133 -0.67 -2.94 -10.68
C LEU A 133 -2.05 -3.45 -10.28
N TYR A 134 -2.59 -4.42 -11.03
CA TYR A 134 -3.86 -5.09 -10.70
C TYR A 134 -5.05 -4.12 -10.42
N GLY A 135 -5.13 -3.03 -11.18
CA GLY A 135 -6.19 -2.02 -11.02
C GLY A 135 -5.97 -1.03 -9.86
N LEU A 136 -4.79 -1.03 -9.24
CA LEU A 136 -4.42 -0.13 -8.16
C LEU A 136 -3.18 0.69 -8.54
N MET A 137 -3.15 1.96 -8.13
CA MET A 137 -1.99 2.83 -8.25
C MET A 137 -1.10 2.62 -7.02
N GLU A 138 -0.04 1.85 -7.20
CA GLU A 138 0.86 1.44 -6.14
C GLU A 138 2.06 2.38 -6.00
N ASP A 139 2.50 2.55 -4.76
CA ASP A 139 3.72 3.26 -4.39
C ASP A 139 4.67 2.34 -3.60
N ALA A 140 5.73 2.92 -3.02
CA ALA A 140 6.75 2.17 -2.32
C ALA A 140 6.19 1.47 -1.07
N ALA A 141 5.17 2.04 -0.40
CA ALA A 141 4.60 1.47 0.81
C ALA A 141 3.91 0.12 0.50
N THR A 142 3.32 -0.04 -0.68
CA THR A 142 2.76 -1.32 -1.13
C THR A 142 3.85 -2.40 -1.25
N ALA A 143 4.97 -2.09 -1.89
CA ALA A 143 6.08 -3.03 -1.99
C ALA A 143 6.70 -3.33 -0.61
N GLU A 144 6.77 -2.33 0.27
CA GLU A 144 7.26 -2.49 1.65
C GLU A 144 6.39 -3.48 2.44
N ILE A 145 5.06 -3.28 2.48
CA ILE A 145 4.19 -4.20 3.22
C ILE A 145 4.22 -5.61 2.63
N ALA A 146 4.26 -5.74 1.30
CA ALA A 146 4.34 -7.03 0.63
C ALA A 146 5.62 -7.80 1.01
N ARG A 147 6.81 -7.17 0.94
CA ARG A 147 8.06 -7.83 1.32
C ARG A 147 8.15 -8.13 2.82
N VAL A 148 7.63 -7.24 3.67
CA VAL A 148 7.70 -7.37 5.14
C VAL A 148 6.79 -8.48 5.62
N GLN A 149 5.60 -8.63 5.02
CA GLN A 149 4.71 -9.77 5.29
C GLN A 149 5.37 -11.10 4.95
N ILE A 150 6.01 -11.20 3.78
CA ILE A 150 6.75 -12.41 3.37
C ILE A 150 7.88 -12.72 4.37
N TRP A 151 8.68 -11.70 4.71
CA TRP A 151 9.74 -11.85 5.71
C TRP A 151 9.20 -12.33 7.05
N GLN A 152 8.10 -11.74 7.53
CA GLN A 152 7.47 -12.10 8.80
C GLN A 152 6.97 -13.55 8.78
N TRP A 153 6.30 -13.98 7.70
CA TRP A 153 5.81 -15.35 7.58
C TRP A 153 6.93 -16.38 7.53
N LEU A 154 8.03 -16.09 6.84
CA LEU A 154 9.24 -16.93 6.84
C LEU A 154 9.89 -16.98 8.23
N ARG A 155 10.06 -15.82 8.87
CA ARG A 155 10.67 -15.69 10.20
C ARG A 155 9.92 -16.51 11.26
N HIS A 156 8.59 -16.50 11.18
CA HIS A 156 7.71 -17.22 12.10
C HIS A 156 7.30 -18.61 11.62
N ARG A 157 7.91 -19.12 10.53
CA ARG A 157 7.68 -20.47 9.98
C ARG A 157 6.21 -20.75 9.64
N VAL A 158 5.49 -19.71 9.21
CA VAL A 158 4.11 -19.82 8.72
C VAL A 158 4.11 -20.33 7.27
N ILE A 159 5.16 -20.01 6.53
CA ILE A 159 5.48 -20.54 5.20
C ILE A 159 6.95 -20.92 5.16
N ASP A 160 7.30 -21.93 4.37
CA ASP A 160 8.68 -22.33 4.16
C ASP A 160 9.33 -21.55 3.01
N ARG A 161 10.68 -21.59 2.99
CA ARG A 161 11.48 -20.84 2.01
C ARG A 161 11.36 -21.41 0.60
N GLU A 162 11.18 -22.72 0.44
CA GLU A 162 11.08 -23.38 -0.85
C GLU A 162 9.82 -22.93 -1.59
N THR A 163 8.70 -22.86 -0.89
CA THR A 163 7.43 -22.35 -1.42
C THR A 163 7.58 -20.90 -1.91
N VAL A 164 8.20 -20.02 -1.13
CA VAL A 164 8.40 -18.61 -1.54
C VAL A 164 9.34 -18.50 -2.75
N LEU A 165 10.40 -19.32 -2.81
CA LEU A 165 11.31 -19.34 -3.95
C LEU A 165 10.64 -19.85 -5.23
N GLY A 166 9.81 -20.90 -5.13
CA GLY A 166 9.03 -21.38 -6.28
C GLY A 166 8.07 -20.31 -6.81
N LEU A 167 7.37 -19.60 -5.93
CA LEU A 167 6.54 -18.46 -6.33
C LEU A 167 7.35 -17.32 -6.94
N LEU A 168 8.56 -17.05 -6.42
CA LEU A 168 9.45 -16.04 -6.97
C LEU A 168 9.92 -16.41 -8.38
N ASP A 169 10.21 -17.70 -8.63
CA ASP A 169 10.56 -18.21 -9.97
C ASP A 169 9.40 -18.02 -10.96
N ASP A 170 8.20 -18.44 -10.57
CA ASP A 170 6.97 -18.28 -11.37
C ASP A 170 6.73 -16.80 -11.73
N GLU A 171 6.76 -15.92 -10.73
CA GLU A 171 6.45 -14.51 -10.91
C GLU A 171 7.57 -13.76 -11.65
N ALA A 172 8.83 -14.17 -11.51
CA ALA A 172 9.95 -13.64 -12.29
C ALA A 172 9.82 -14.01 -13.77
N ALA A 173 9.45 -15.26 -14.08
CA ALA A 173 9.18 -15.68 -15.44
C ALA A 173 7.99 -14.90 -16.05
N ALA A 174 6.90 -14.75 -15.28
CA ALA A 174 5.73 -13.98 -15.70
C ALA A 174 6.06 -12.50 -15.94
N LEU A 175 6.86 -11.88 -15.06
CA LEU A 175 7.34 -10.51 -15.22
C LEU A 175 8.15 -10.35 -16.52
N GLY A 176 9.12 -11.24 -16.78
CA GLY A 176 9.95 -11.18 -17.99
C GLY A 176 9.14 -11.38 -19.27
N ALA A 177 8.13 -12.25 -19.25
CA ALA A 177 7.23 -12.47 -20.38
C ALA A 177 6.33 -11.26 -20.65
N ALA A 178 5.76 -10.66 -19.60
CA ALA A 178 4.86 -9.51 -19.74
C ALA A 178 5.60 -8.20 -20.04
N TYR A 179 6.83 -8.06 -19.55
CA TYR A 179 7.61 -6.82 -19.60
C TYR A 179 9.04 -7.10 -20.08
N PRO A 180 9.28 -7.18 -21.40
CA PRO A 180 10.62 -7.43 -21.95
C PRO A 180 11.68 -6.38 -21.57
N TRP A 181 11.25 -5.21 -21.09
CA TRP A 181 12.12 -4.14 -20.59
C TRP A 181 12.59 -4.35 -19.15
N ALA A 182 11.98 -5.27 -18.40
CA ALA A 182 12.26 -5.42 -16.97
C ALA A 182 13.62 -6.09 -16.75
N ASP A 183 14.46 -5.48 -15.92
CA ASP A 183 15.62 -6.16 -15.34
C ASP A 183 15.14 -7.12 -14.23
N VAL A 184 14.66 -8.28 -14.67
CA VAL A 184 14.10 -9.32 -13.79
C VAL A 184 15.13 -9.77 -12.76
N GLN A 185 16.40 -9.87 -13.15
CA GLN A 185 17.46 -10.33 -12.26
C GLN A 185 17.77 -9.30 -11.18
N ALA A 186 17.80 -8.00 -11.51
CA ALA A 186 17.95 -6.95 -10.50
C ALA A 186 16.76 -6.90 -9.54
N ALA A 187 15.52 -6.98 -10.05
CA ALA A 187 14.32 -7.00 -9.21
C ALA A 187 14.29 -8.21 -8.27
N ARG A 188 14.65 -9.40 -8.78
CA ARG A 188 14.78 -10.62 -7.98
C ARG A 188 15.84 -10.47 -6.90
N THR A 189 17.03 -9.98 -7.26
CA THR A 189 18.14 -9.76 -6.32
C THR A 189 17.72 -8.82 -5.19
N LEU A 190 17.02 -7.74 -5.51
CA LEU A 190 16.50 -6.81 -4.51
C LEU A 190 15.46 -7.48 -3.59
N PHE A 191 14.57 -8.30 -4.15
CA PHE A 191 13.61 -9.08 -3.37
C PHE A 191 14.31 -10.04 -2.40
N GLU A 192 15.27 -10.84 -2.87
CA GLU A 192 16.00 -11.78 -2.02
C GLU A 192 16.73 -11.07 -0.86
N ARG A 193 17.33 -9.91 -1.14
CA ARG A 193 18.05 -9.09 -0.15
C ARG A 193 17.14 -8.43 0.88
N THR A 194 15.88 -8.17 0.53
CA THR A 194 14.98 -7.35 1.38
C THR A 194 13.83 -8.15 2.00
N ALA A 195 13.50 -9.32 1.46
CA ALA A 195 12.46 -10.22 1.94
C ALA A 195 13.00 -11.54 2.51
N LEU A 196 14.14 -12.05 2.03
CA LEU A 196 14.68 -13.37 2.41
C LEU A 196 15.94 -13.30 3.30
N ALA A 197 16.36 -12.10 3.69
CA ALA A 197 17.47 -11.87 4.58
C ALA A 197 17.14 -12.29 6.03
N ALA A 198 18.18 -12.66 6.80
CA ALA A 198 18.01 -13.05 8.20
C ALA A 198 17.50 -11.88 9.07
N GLU A 199 18.00 -10.67 8.80
CA GLU A 199 17.51 -9.43 9.40
C GLU A 199 16.70 -8.66 8.37
N LEU A 200 15.59 -8.06 8.81
CA LEU A 200 14.74 -7.24 7.97
C LEU A 200 15.37 -5.86 7.77
N PRO A 201 15.74 -5.45 6.54
CA PRO A 201 16.16 -4.08 6.29
C PRO A 201 15.02 -3.11 6.59
N LEU A 202 15.34 -1.93 7.13
CA LEU A 202 14.33 -0.90 7.47
C LEU A 202 13.51 -0.49 6.24
N PHE A 203 14.17 -0.35 5.09
CA PHE A 203 13.57 0.01 3.81
C PHE A 203 14.26 -0.74 2.68
N PHE A 204 13.55 -1.02 1.57
CA PHE A 204 14.20 -1.54 0.36
C PHE A 204 14.91 -0.43 -0.42
N THR A 205 14.42 0.81 -0.30
CA THR A 205 14.85 1.95 -1.13
C THR A 205 16.34 2.29 -1.01
N PRO A 206 17.04 2.17 0.14
CA PRO A 206 18.48 2.47 0.20
C PRO A 206 19.32 1.48 -0.64
N ASP A 207 18.99 0.19 -0.61
CA ASP A 207 19.72 -0.82 -1.38
C ASP A 207 19.46 -0.62 -2.88
N ALA A 208 18.20 -0.38 -3.24
CA ALA A 208 17.79 -0.10 -4.60
C ALA A 208 18.46 1.18 -5.14
N TYR A 209 18.50 2.25 -4.33
CA TYR A 209 19.10 3.53 -4.71
C TYR A 209 20.60 3.40 -4.94
N ALA A 210 21.33 2.90 -3.93
CA ALA A 210 22.79 2.84 -3.94
C ALA A 210 23.37 1.96 -5.07
N ARG A 211 22.61 0.96 -5.53
CA ARG A 211 23.07 -0.04 -6.51
C ARG A 211 22.58 0.24 -7.92
N HIS A 212 21.39 0.80 -8.08
CA HIS A 212 20.74 0.87 -9.39
C HIS A 212 20.41 2.30 -9.84
N LEU A 213 20.25 3.25 -8.93
CA LEU A 213 19.87 4.63 -9.28
C LEU A 213 20.98 5.67 -9.09
N VAL A 214 22.17 5.27 -8.63
CA VAL A 214 23.35 6.15 -8.58
C VAL A 214 24.07 6.11 -9.93
N ARG A 215 24.13 7.26 -10.61
CA ARG A 215 25.07 7.46 -11.73
C ARG A 215 26.49 7.47 -11.17
N ARG A 216 27.23 6.37 -11.34
CA ARG A 216 28.67 6.37 -11.08
C ARG A 216 29.32 7.16 -12.22
N THR A 217 29.91 8.31 -11.90
CA THR A 217 30.77 9.02 -12.85
C THR A 217 31.95 8.10 -13.12
N GLU A 218 32.05 7.56 -14.33
CA GLU A 218 33.25 6.85 -14.75
C GLU A 218 34.43 7.81 -14.60
N ALA A 219 35.42 7.43 -13.79
CA ALA A 219 36.67 8.15 -13.76
C ALA A 219 37.25 8.06 -15.18
N ARG A 220 37.32 9.19 -15.90
CA ARG A 220 38.05 9.29 -17.16
C ARG A 220 39.47 8.79 -16.91
N ALA A 221 39.81 7.65 -17.51
CA ALA A 221 41.17 7.15 -17.59
C ALA A 221 42.04 8.07 -18.44
#